data_AF-F4B3Z1-F1
#
_entry.id   AF-F4B3Z1-F1
#
_cell.length_a   1.000
_cell.length_b   1.000
_cell.length_c   1.000
_cell.angle_alpha   90.00
_cell.angle_beta   90.00
_cell.angle_gamma   90.00
#
_symmetry.space_group_name_H-M   'P 1'
#
loop_
_entity.id
_entity.type
_entity.pdbx_description
1 polymer ?
#
loop_
_entity_poly.entity_id
_entity_poly.type
_entity_poly.pdbx_seq_one_letter_code
_entity_poly.pdbx_strand_id
1 'polypeptide(L)'
;MESLESLFYSSITSKNIDKYIKITREEDIRNLPNNVEAKYELLRGNVTSNIVADLSELKGVEDLGDSIKVLAGTKWRDIIGYSPELWSIMDFSVGGTISLGDEGFGYNEFGELANRVTVEAYLNGEKYTGKYRGGIIYAVYIKKENKPLIFKQYTGSEDIVLSKVKSLLSENVLPFRDISLIKDNEGTRLIVSYTQVREILVKRYIDGFSETFPPYPQLSSIGKFIYIGKTNLRNISFDLIKNVKYAYFTFRGNSAYYVVSSDIKLDITSISQEYSLEKFNGCILCGKCVDICPHSYQRGSPIFSPLGFFALSAIGKEAQVSNCHLCGICEEVCPVDLNIVDLLRQKFTLNSKVPNVQLTFPSKKSIILTAISDNLLEDVLKLIKYFSLRGVKLGVITLPDPLDKVVKGQINLENVRKLLENVDEIITLTPEEARYLIVLKSVKILDITFAYSMLENIVKPLMEGKKVHFPCFYSENKFYGCSYEMLNLANNEGYGENKVNAEITLCPLAAKRLGIKSYIDLLNINLNISDVYKLHSEISETLSTLDRVFEDAEWYKEIEPKLYEKIFSEAIDKVLLNKNYFEILYYYLNMDKLEFKNESIKSLVKNEIEKLLRSSDKD
;
A
#
# COMPACT_ATOMS: atom_id res chain seq x y z
N MET A 1 24.02 7.54 20.70
CA MET A 1 23.01 8.04 19.76
C MET A 1 21.75 7.25 20.02
N GLU A 2 20.65 7.88 20.44
CA GLU A 2 19.36 7.19 20.63
C GLU A 2 18.90 6.61 19.28
N SER A 3 18.32 5.40 19.28
CA SER A 3 17.76 4.81 18.05
C SER A 3 16.48 5.53 17.64
N LEU A 4 16.14 5.46 16.36
CA LEU A 4 14.88 6.01 15.85
C LEU A 4 13.66 5.35 16.48
N GLU A 5 13.75 4.06 16.77
CA GLU A 5 12.73 3.30 17.48
C GLU A 5 12.54 3.83 18.90
N SER A 6 13.62 4.08 19.65
CA SER A 6 13.54 4.69 20.98
C SER A 6 12.84 6.06 20.92
N LEU A 7 13.24 6.93 19.98
CA LEU A 7 12.60 8.24 19.77
C LEU A 7 11.12 8.13 19.41
N PHE A 8 10.77 7.18 18.54
CA PHE A 8 9.40 6.91 18.15
C PHE A 8 8.54 6.47 19.35
N TYR A 9 9.04 5.52 20.15
CA TYR A 9 8.34 5.08 21.35
C TYR A 9 8.28 6.19 22.42
N SER A 10 9.32 7.01 22.57
CA SER A 10 9.30 8.20 23.43
C SER A 10 8.25 9.22 22.98
N SER A 11 7.98 9.33 21.67
CA SER A 11 7.00 10.30 21.17
C SER A 11 5.56 9.85 21.37
N ILE A 12 5.28 8.55 21.25
CA ILE A 12 3.93 7.99 21.45
C ILE A 12 3.61 7.62 22.90
N THR A 13 4.62 7.58 23.77
CA THR A 13 4.44 7.39 25.21
C THR A 13 4.62 8.71 25.95
N SER A 14 4.17 8.78 27.20
CA SER A 14 4.39 9.95 28.07
C SER A 14 5.76 9.89 28.79
N LYS A 15 6.71 9.10 28.28
CA LYS A 15 7.98 8.79 28.96
C LYS A 15 9.14 8.71 27.96
N ASN A 16 10.35 9.01 28.41
CA ASN A 16 11.53 8.81 27.57
C ASN A 16 11.95 7.33 27.60
N ILE A 17 12.04 6.71 26.42
CA ILE A 17 12.39 5.31 26.23
C ILE A 17 13.86 5.21 25.85
N ASP A 18 14.65 4.69 26.79
CA ASP A 18 16.09 4.49 26.62
C ASP A 18 16.37 3.27 25.74
N LYS A 19 15.53 2.22 25.84
CA LYS A 19 15.74 0.96 25.15
C LYS A 19 14.43 0.37 24.61
N TYR A 20 14.47 0.06 23.32
CA TYR A 20 13.45 -0.71 22.61
C TYR A 20 13.91 -2.15 22.37
N ILE A 21 13.01 -3.11 22.59
CA ILE A 21 13.26 -4.54 22.34
C ILE A 21 12.10 -5.10 21.51
N LYS A 22 12.39 -5.48 20.26
CA LYS A 22 11.42 -6.16 19.40
C LYS A 22 11.29 -7.63 19.81
N ILE A 23 10.07 -8.11 19.98
CA ILE A 23 9.76 -9.50 20.34
C ILE A 23 9.07 -10.16 19.15
N THR A 24 9.70 -11.19 18.58
CA THR A 24 9.12 -11.99 17.48
C THR A 24 8.98 -13.45 17.84
N ARG A 25 9.62 -13.91 18.92
CA ARG A 25 9.57 -15.29 19.43
C ARG A 25 9.67 -15.35 20.95
N GLU A 26 9.37 -16.51 21.51
CA GLU A 26 9.37 -16.73 22.97
C GLU A 26 10.74 -16.48 23.61
N GLU A 27 11.82 -16.85 22.91
CA GLU A 27 13.21 -16.71 23.36
C GLU A 27 13.58 -15.26 23.69
N ASP A 28 12.99 -14.30 22.98
CA ASP A 28 13.25 -12.88 23.18
C ASP A 28 12.67 -12.40 24.53
N ILE A 29 11.60 -13.03 25.02
CA ILE A 29 10.93 -12.68 26.29
C ILE A 29 11.73 -13.18 27.49
N ARG A 30 12.35 -14.36 27.38
CA ARG A 30 13.10 -14.98 28.49
C ARG A 30 14.28 -14.15 28.97
N ASN A 31 14.83 -13.32 28.08
CA ASN A 31 16.01 -12.49 28.35
C ASN A 31 15.66 -11.04 28.68
N LEU A 32 14.38 -10.75 28.94
CA LEU A 32 13.94 -9.39 29.23
C LEU A 32 14.38 -8.93 30.63
N PRO A 33 14.78 -7.66 30.78
CA PRO A 33 15.00 -7.06 32.09
C PRO A 33 13.72 -7.05 32.95
N ASN A 34 13.87 -7.10 34.27
CA ASN A 34 12.73 -7.06 35.20
C ASN A 34 11.91 -5.75 35.15
N ASN A 35 12.49 -4.67 34.63
CA ASN A 35 11.85 -3.36 34.52
C ASN A 35 11.37 -3.06 33.10
N VAL A 36 10.93 -4.05 32.31
CA VAL A 36 10.38 -3.82 30.96
C VAL A 36 8.87 -3.71 30.98
N GLU A 37 8.32 -2.92 30.06
CA GLU A 37 6.87 -2.84 29.84
C GLU A 37 6.48 -3.28 28.43
N ALA A 38 5.42 -4.06 28.33
CA ALA A 38 4.98 -4.68 27.08
C ALA A 38 3.98 -3.77 26.33
N LYS A 39 4.26 -3.50 25.05
CA LYS A 39 3.25 -3.04 24.10
C LYS A 39 2.90 -4.17 23.15
N TYR A 40 1.62 -4.55 23.13
CA TYR A 40 1.07 -5.53 22.19
C TYR A 40 0.53 -4.86 20.92
N GLU A 41 0.33 -3.54 20.98
CA GLU A 41 -0.15 -2.71 19.88
C GLU A 41 0.30 -1.25 20.09
N LEU A 42 0.21 -0.43 19.04
CA LEU A 42 0.75 0.94 19.06
C LEU A 42 -0.18 1.93 19.77
N LEU A 43 -1.49 1.81 19.53
CA LEU A 43 -2.52 2.73 20.02
C LEU A 43 -2.59 2.77 21.55
N ARG A 44 -2.51 1.61 22.22
CA ARG A 44 -2.93 1.44 23.63
C ARG A 44 -1.83 0.90 24.51
N GLY A 45 -1.99 1.05 25.83
CA GLY A 45 -0.99 0.69 26.82
C GLY A 45 -0.12 1.89 27.18
N ASN A 46 -0.20 2.29 28.44
CA ASN A 46 0.69 3.28 29.02
C ASN A 46 2.07 2.67 29.21
N VAL A 47 3.11 3.50 29.13
CA VAL A 47 4.48 3.06 29.43
C VAL A 47 5.02 3.93 30.55
N THR A 48 5.23 3.28 31.69
CA THR A 48 5.83 3.77 32.91
C THR A 48 7.30 3.37 33.07
N SER A 49 7.82 2.47 32.23
CA SER A 49 9.26 2.16 32.17
C SER A 49 10.02 2.97 31.10
N ASN A 50 11.34 3.05 31.19
CA ASN A 50 12.22 3.52 30.11
C ASN A 50 12.58 2.39 29.12
N ILE A 51 12.14 1.15 29.37
CA ILE A 51 12.39 -0.01 28.51
C ILE A 51 11.06 -0.56 28.01
N VAL A 52 10.91 -0.64 26.68
CA VAL A 52 9.71 -1.17 26.02
C VAL A 52 10.03 -2.47 25.32
N ALA A 53 9.24 -3.50 25.60
CA ALA A 53 9.13 -4.70 24.78
C ALA A 53 7.96 -4.52 23.81
N ASP A 54 8.23 -4.59 22.51
CA ASP A 54 7.22 -4.50 21.46
C ASP A 54 6.89 -5.89 20.94
N LEU A 55 5.68 -6.34 21.28
CA LEU A 55 5.11 -7.62 20.91
C LEU A 55 4.14 -7.49 19.74
N SER A 56 4.03 -6.32 19.10
CA SER A 56 3.08 -6.11 18.00
C SER A 56 3.29 -7.08 16.84
N GLU A 57 4.53 -7.54 16.62
CA GLU A 57 4.89 -8.53 15.60
C GLU A 57 4.90 -9.98 16.09
N LEU A 58 4.60 -10.24 17.37
CA LEU A 58 4.44 -11.58 17.91
C LEU A 58 3.04 -12.12 17.54
N LYS A 59 2.87 -12.44 16.24
CA LYS A 59 1.60 -12.84 15.62
C LYS A 59 1.61 -14.33 15.24
N GLY A 60 0.50 -15.01 15.47
CA GLY A 60 0.34 -16.42 15.12
C GLY A 60 -0.85 -17.07 15.80
N VAL A 61 -1.42 -18.07 15.13
CA VAL A 61 -2.54 -18.88 15.65
C VAL A 61 -2.22 -20.35 15.41
N GLU A 62 -2.40 -21.15 16.45
CA GLU A 62 -2.35 -22.61 16.41
C GLU A 62 -3.74 -23.15 16.77
N ASP A 63 -4.32 -23.95 15.89
CA ASP A 63 -5.60 -24.62 16.12
C ASP A 63 -5.38 -25.92 16.90
N LEU A 64 -5.97 -26.01 18.10
CA LEU A 64 -5.85 -27.15 19.01
C LEU A 64 -7.12 -28.02 19.04
N GLY A 65 -8.01 -27.88 18.06
CA GLY A 65 -9.32 -28.55 18.03
C GLY A 65 -10.38 -27.72 18.74
N ASP A 66 -10.63 -27.99 20.03
CA ASP A 66 -11.66 -27.30 20.84
C ASP A 66 -11.25 -25.90 21.33
N SER A 67 -9.99 -25.54 21.13
CA SER A 67 -9.43 -24.24 21.48
C SER A 67 -8.43 -23.78 20.43
N ILE A 68 -8.03 -22.52 20.53
CA ILE A 68 -6.94 -21.93 19.77
C ILE A 68 -5.90 -21.38 20.73
N LYS A 69 -4.63 -21.53 20.37
CA LYS A 69 -3.52 -20.81 20.99
C LYS A 69 -3.15 -19.64 20.10
N VAL A 70 -3.19 -18.45 20.67
CA VAL A 70 -2.99 -17.19 19.94
C VAL A 70 -1.81 -16.46 20.53
N LEU A 71 -0.82 -16.10 19.70
CA LEU A 71 0.29 -15.27 20.14
C LEU A 71 -0.18 -13.85 20.48
N ALA A 72 0.41 -13.26 21.52
CA ALA A 72 -0.15 -12.07 22.18
C ALA A 72 -0.32 -10.83 21.30
N GLY A 73 0.51 -10.66 20.25
CA GLY A 73 0.41 -9.54 19.31
C GLY A 73 -0.66 -9.71 18.22
N THR A 74 -1.25 -10.90 18.09
CA THR A 74 -2.27 -11.19 17.07
C THR A 74 -3.55 -10.39 17.34
N LYS A 75 -4.13 -9.77 16.29
CA LYS A 75 -5.37 -9.00 16.39
C LYS A 75 -6.60 -9.90 16.41
N TRP A 76 -7.70 -9.45 17.02
CA TRP A 76 -8.97 -10.19 17.04
C TRP A 76 -9.51 -10.51 15.64
N ARG A 77 -9.33 -9.58 14.69
CA ARG A 77 -9.74 -9.77 13.28
C ARG A 77 -9.11 -11.02 12.64
N ASP A 78 -7.87 -11.32 13.00
CA ASP A 78 -7.10 -12.40 12.40
C ASP A 78 -7.51 -13.78 12.93
N ILE A 79 -8.24 -13.82 14.05
CA ILE A 79 -8.64 -15.08 14.70
C ILE A 79 -10.13 -15.37 14.63
N ILE A 80 -10.95 -14.43 14.13
CA ILE A 80 -12.41 -14.58 14.16
C ILE A 80 -12.90 -15.78 13.32
N GLY A 81 -12.16 -16.14 12.27
CA GLY A 81 -12.42 -17.31 11.43
C GLY A 81 -12.27 -18.65 12.16
N TYR A 82 -11.60 -18.69 13.31
CA TYR A 82 -11.47 -19.89 14.14
C TYR A 82 -12.65 -20.04 15.13
N SER A 83 -13.67 -19.19 15.02
CA SER A 83 -14.87 -19.21 15.87
C SER A 83 -14.56 -19.13 17.38
N PRO A 84 -13.80 -18.13 17.85
CA PRO A 84 -13.52 -17.98 19.29
C PRO A 84 -14.82 -17.70 20.07
N GLU A 85 -14.92 -18.23 21.29
CA GLU A 85 -16.12 -18.08 22.14
C GLU A 85 -16.37 -16.66 22.68
N LEU A 86 -15.35 -15.82 22.57
CA LEU A 86 -15.30 -14.43 22.99
C LEU A 86 -14.40 -13.64 22.03
N TRP A 87 -14.64 -12.34 21.91
CA TRP A 87 -13.80 -11.42 21.15
C TRP A 87 -13.96 -9.99 21.65
N SER A 88 -13.03 -9.10 21.31
CA SER A 88 -13.16 -7.66 21.59
C SER A 88 -13.14 -6.86 20.28
N ILE A 89 -12.70 -5.61 20.32
CA ILE A 89 -12.53 -4.77 19.13
C ILE A 89 -11.54 -5.44 18.16
N MET A 90 -11.94 -5.57 16.90
CA MET A 90 -11.21 -6.29 15.86
C MET A 90 -9.79 -5.79 15.65
N ASP A 91 -9.55 -4.51 15.89
CA ASP A 91 -8.23 -3.87 15.69
C ASP A 91 -7.29 -4.02 16.89
N PHE A 92 -7.79 -4.51 18.03
CA PHE A 92 -7.00 -4.74 19.23
C PHE A 92 -6.30 -6.10 19.20
N SER A 93 -5.13 -6.13 19.84
CA SER A 93 -4.38 -7.37 20.06
C SER A 93 -5.05 -8.21 21.16
N VAL A 94 -4.99 -9.53 21.03
CA VAL A 94 -5.53 -10.46 22.06
C VAL A 94 -4.78 -10.28 23.37
N GLY A 95 -3.45 -10.21 23.34
CA GLY A 95 -2.62 -9.99 24.52
C GLY A 95 -2.87 -8.63 25.18
N GLY A 96 -2.98 -7.57 24.39
CA GLY A 96 -3.32 -6.23 24.90
C GLY A 96 -4.70 -6.19 25.56
N THR A 97 -5.70 -6.84 24.95
CA THR A 97 -7.05 -6.95 25.50
C THR A 97 -7.03 -7.53 26.92
N ILE A 98 -6.34 -8.67 27.10
CA ILE A 98 -6.25 -9.34 28.40
C ILE A 98 -5.40 -8.55 29.39
N SER A 99 -4.27 -7.99 28.94
CA SER A 99 -3.33 -7.28 29.80
C SER A 99 -3.88 -5.95 30.33
N LEU A 100 -4.66 -5.23 29.52
CA LEU A 100 -5.25 -3.94 29.88
C LEU A 100 -6.62 -4.07 30.57
N GLY A 101 -7.16 -5.29 30.68
CA GLY A 101 -8.46 -5.53 31.30
C GLY A 101 -9.63 -5.03 30.45
N ASP A 102 -9.45 -5.02 29.13
CA ASP A 102 -10.51 -4.70 28.18
C ASP A 102 -11.54 -5.82 28.10
N GLU A 103 -12.76 -5.45 27.74
CA GLU A 103 -13.85 -6.41 27.60
C GLU A 103 -14.39 -6.44 26.18
N GLY A 104 -15.36 -7.30 25.93
CA GLY A 104 -15.91 -7.50 24.60
C GLY A 104 -17.12 -8.43 24.60
N PHE A 105 -17.34 -9.06 23.47
CA PHE A 105 -18.39 -10.06 23.31
C PHE A 105 -18.25 -11.17 24.35
N GLY A 106 -19.33 -11.42 25.08
CA GLY A 106 -19.39 -12.44 26.13
C GLY A 106 -19.20 -11.85 27.53
N TYR A 107 -19.00 -10.53 27.66
CA TYR A 107 -18.80 -9.86 28.95
C TYR A 107 -19.98 -10.08 29.90
N ASN A 108 -21.22 -10.09 29.39
CA ASN A 108 -22.41 -10.35 30.20
C ASN A 108 -22.36 -11.74 30.86
N GLU A 109 -22.06 -12.79 30.09
CA GLU A 109 -22.06 -14.18 30.59
C GLU A 109 -20.80 -14.53 31.37
N PHE A 110 -19.62 -14.22 30.82
CA PHE A 110 -18.35 -14.69 31.36
C PHE A 110 -17.74 -13.73 32.38
N GLY A 111 -18.20 -12.48 32.40
CA GLY A 111 -17.50 -11.43 33.13
C GLY A 111 -16.22 -11.03 32.42
N GLU A 112 -15.22 -10.66 33.21
CA GLU A 112 -13.95 -10.18 32.68
C GLU A 112 -13.29 -11.22 31.78
N LEU A 113 -12.95 -10.85 30.54
CA LEU A 113 -12.41 -11.75 29.54
C LEU A 113 -11.13 -12.46 30.02
N ALA A 114 -10.30 -11.75 30.80
CA ALA A 114 -9.09 -12.29 31.43
C ALA A 114 -9.35 -13.51 32.34
N ASN A 115 -10.56 -13.63 32.90
CA ASN A 115 -10.96 -14.77 33.72
C ASN A 115 -11.48 -15.96 32.90
N ARG A 116 -11.82 -15.75 31.62
CA ARG A 116 -12.38 -16.79 30.73
C ARG A 116 -11.31 -17.53 29.92
N VAL A 117 -10.15 -16.91 29.74
CA VAL A 117 -9.01 -17.44 28.97
C VAL A 117 -7.94 -18.03 29.90
N THR A 118 -7.01 -18.81 29.31
CA THR A 118 -5.75 -19.22 29.97
C THR A 118 -4.60 -18.53 29.25
N VAL A 119 -3.61 -18.02 29.98
CA VAL A 119 -2.44 -17.35 29.39
C VAL A 119 -1.17 -18.17 29.64
N GLU A 120 -0.23 -18.08 28.71
CA GLU A 120 1.19 -18.28 28.96
C GLU A 120 1.83 -16.91 29.09
N ALA A 121 2.41 -16.61 30.26
CA ALA A 121 2.97 -15.31 30.54
C ALA A 121 4.25 -15.42 31.39
N TYR A 122 5.00 -14.33 31.42
CA TYR A 122 6.27 -14.20 32.13
C TYR A 122 6.13 -13.13 33.22
N LEU A 123 6.39 -13.52 34.46
CA LEU A 123 6.40 -12.63 35.62
C LEU A 123 7.78 -12.72 36.27
N ASN A 124 8.51 -11.60 36.34
CA ASN A 124 9.88 -11.56 36.86
C ASN A 124 10.82 -12.57 36.16
N GLY A 125 10.66 -12.76 34.85
CA GLY A 125 11.45 -13.71 34.05
C GLY A 125 11.00 -15.18 34.14
N GLU A 126 10.10 -15.53 35.05
CA GLU A 126 9.58 -16.88 35.19
C GLU A 126 8.29 -17.09 34.38
N LYS A 127 8.26 -18.17 33.59
CA LYS A 127 7.07 -18.57 32.82
C LYS A 127 6.02 -19.16 33.75
N TYR A 128 4.76 -18.75 33.57
CA TYR A 128 3.60 -19.38 34.19
C TYR A 128 2.47 -19.60 33.19
N THR A 129 1.60 -20.57 33.51
CA THR A 129 0.39 -20.88 32.75
C THR A 129 -0.81 -20.88 33.67
N GLY A 130 -1.90 -20.23 33.26
CA GLY A 130 -3.12 -20.17 34.07
C GLY A 130 -3.88 -18.86 33.89
N LYS A 131 -4.56 -18.41 34.94
CA LYS A 131 -5.18 -17.08 34.99
C LYS A 131 -4.10 -16.00 34.94
N TYR A 132 -4.36 -14.92 34.23
CA TYR A 132 -3.43 -13.79 34.17
C TYR A 132 -3.27 -13.15 35.56
N ARG A 133 -2.03 -13.04 36.02
CA ARG A 133 -1.65 -12.48 37.33
C ARG A 133 -0.66 -11.31 37.19
N GLY A 134 -0.56 -10.73 36.00
CA GLY A 134 0.42 -9.70 35.65
C GLY A 134 1.61 -10.23 34.84
N GLY A 135 2.48 -9.32 34.42
CA GLY A 135 3.64 -9.63 33.58
C GLY A 135 3.33 -9.61 32.07
N ILE A 136 4.24 -10.18 31.29
CA ILE A 136 4.21 -10.15 29.81
C ILE A 136 3.56 -11.42 29.28
N ILE A 137 2.47 -11.28 28.53
CA ILE A 137 1.75 -12.38 27.92
C ILE A 137 2.50 -12.79 26.64
N TYR A 138 2.84 -14.07 26.55
CA TYR A 138 3.38 -14.67 25.33
C TYR A 138 2.26 -15.20 24.43
N ALA A 139 1.33 -15.96 25.00
CA ALA A 139 0.21 -16.55 24.27
C ALA A 139 -1.06 -16.63 25.13
N VAL A 140 -2.21 -16.69 24.46
CA VAL A 140 -3.54 -16.80 25.06
C VAL A 140 -4.27 -17.99 24.45
N TYR A 141 -4.85 -18.83 25.31
CA TYR A 141 -5.67 -19.97 24.95
C TYR A 141 -7.15 -19.59 25.08
N ILE A 142 -7.87 -19.68 23.97
CA ILE A 142 -9.28 -19.29 23.86
C ILE A 142 -10.06 -20.52 23.38
N LYS A 143 -11.18 -20.86 24.04
CA LYS A 143 -12.01 -21.96 23.54
C LYS A 143 -12.80 -21.52 22.32
N LYS A 144 -13.14 -22.47 21.46
CA LYS A 144 -14.04 -22.22 20.34
C LYS A 144 -15.50 -22.29 20.79
N GLU A 145 -16.34 -21.51 20.13
CA GLU A 145 -17.78 -21.66 20.28
C GLU A 145 -18.25 -22.90 19.52
N ASN A 146 -18.91 -23.80 20.22
CA ASN A 146 -19.50 -25.02 19.67
C ASN A 146 -21.03 -25.05 19.76
N LYS A 147 -21.64 -24.02 20.34
CA LYS A 147 -23.09 -23.87 20.47
C LYS A 147 -23.61 -22.88 19.43
N PRO A 148 -24.74 -23.16 18.78
CA PRO A 148 -25.40 -22.19 17.93
C PRO A 148 -25.76 -20.92 18.70
N LEU A 149 -25.23 -19.79 18.24
CA LEU A 149 -25.55 -18.46 18.77
C LEU A 149 -26.59 -17.79 17.89
N ILE A 150 -27.59 -17.20 18.52
CA ILE A 150 -28.60 -16.35 17.89
C ILE A 150 -28.25 -14.90 18.23
N PHE A 151 -28.38 -14.02 17.23
CA PHE A 151 -28.13 -12.59 17.36
C PHE A 151 -29.38 -11.82 16.97
N LYS A 152 -29.81 -10.94 17.86
CA LYS A 152 -31.00 -10.10 17.68
C LYS A 152 -30.61 -8.65 17.83
N GLN A 153 -31.20 -7.76 17.03
CA GLN A 153 -30.98 -6.33 17.12
C GLN A 153 -32.27 -5.53 17.30
N TYR A 154 -32.15 -4.40 17.98
CA TYR A 154 -33.17 -3.37 18.08
C TYR A 154 -32.55 -2.05 17.63
N THR A 155 -33.15 -1.43 16.62
CA THR A 155 -32.66 -0.19 15.99
C THR A 155 -33.61 0.97 16.29
N GLY A 156 -33.08 2.19 16.33
CA GLY A 156 -33.87 3.40 16.58
C GLY A 156 -32.98 4.62 16.78
N SER A 157 -33.58 5.74 17.18
CA SER A 157 -32.83 6.91 17.63
C SER A 157 -32.06 6.62 18.93
N GLU A 158 -31.03 7.42 19.21
CA GLU A 158 -30.11 7.22 20.31
C GLU A 158 -30.83 7.15 21.68
N ASP A 159 -31.85 7.97 21.89
CA ASP A 159 -32.65 8.02 23.11
C ASP A 159 -33.50 6.76 23.30
N ILE A 160 -34.13 6.27 22.23
CA ILE A 160 -34.98 5.08 22.24
C ILE A 160 -34.11 3.85 22.54
N VAL A 161 -32.98 3.70 21.85
CA VAL A 161 -32.09 2.55 22.05
C VAL A 161 -31.49 2.57 23.45
N LEU A 162 -31.00 3.73 23.93
CA LEU A 162 -30.47 3.84 25.29
C LEU A 162 -31.52 3.56 26.36
N SER A 163 -32.75 4.03 26.17
CA SER A 163 -33.87 3.73 27.08
C SER A 163 -34.18 2.24 27.11
N LYS A 164 -34.14 1.56 25.95
CA LYS A 164 -34.31 0.10 25.87
C LYS A 164 -33.19 -0.64 26.61
N VAL A 165 -31.93 -0.22 26.47
CA VAL A 165 -30.79 -0.78 27.23
C VAL A 165 -31.00 -0.61 28.74
N LYS A 166 -31.36 0.60 29.18
CA LYS A 166 -31.61 0.90 30.60
C LYS A 166 -32.75 0.07 31.19
N SER A 167 -33.84 -0.07 30.44
CA SER A 167 -34.97 -0.92 30.83
C SER A 167 -34.61 -2.41 30.86
N LEU A 168 -33.71 -2.86 29.99
CA LEU A 168 -33.28 -4.25 29.93
C LEU A 168 -32.40 -4.62 31.13
N LEU A 169 -31.51 -3.73 31.53
CA LEU A 169 -30.48 -3.98 32.54
C LEU A 169 -30.84 -3.47 33.95
N SER A 170 -32.05 -2.93 34.14
CA SER A 170 -32.47 -2.35 35.42
C SER A 170 -32.64 -3.36 36.56
N GLU A 171 -32.84 -4.65 36.25
CA GLU A 171 -33.30 -5.61 37.26
C GLU A 171 -32.36 -6.77 37.60
N ASN A 172 -31.39 -7.20 36.77
CA ASN A 172 -30.33 -8.18 37.09
C ASN A 172 -29.46 -8.49 35.85
N VAL A 173 -28.41 -9.31 36.01
CA VAL A 173 -27.69 -9.94 34.87
C VAL A 173 -28.64 -10.90 34.15
N LEU A 174 -28.89 -10.65 32.87
CA LEU A 174 -29.83 -11.43 32.05
C LEU A 174 -29.16 -12.65 31.40
N PRO A 175 -29.92 -13.70 31.00
CA PRO A 175 -29.39 -14.93 30.43
C PRO A 175 -28.89 -14.80 28.97
N PHE A 176 -28.42 -13.62 28.58
CA PHE A 176 -27.74 -13.37 27.31
C PHE A 176 -26.26 -13.77 27.38
N ARG A 177 -25.68 -14.16 26.25
CA ARG A 177 -24.23 -14.26 26.07
C ARG A 177 -23.60 -12.87 26.14
N ASP A 178 -24.16 -11.95 25.37
CA ASP A 178 -23.70 -10.58 25.26
C ASP A 178 -24.87 -9.60 25.06
N ILE A 179 -24.68 -8.37 25.56
CA ILE A 179 -25.60 -7.26 25.39
C ILE A 179 -24.72 -6.06 25.03
N SER A 180 -24.88 -5.53 23.83
CA SER A 180 -24.02 -4.47 23.30
C SER A 180 -24.82 -3.36 22.64
N LEU A 181 -24.43 -2.10 22.88
CA LEU A 181 -24.91 -0.93 22.15
C LEU A 181 -23.83 -0.50 21.17
N ILE A 182 -24.19 -0.38 19.90
CA ILE A 182 -23.30 0.09 18.83
C ILE A 182 -23.91 1.33 18.18
N LYS A 183 -23.08 2.37 18.02
CA LYS A 183 -23.35 3.50 17.14
C LYS A 183 -22.22 3.62 16.13
N ASP A 184 -22.57 3.62 14.86
CA ASP A 184 -21.67 3.84 13.73
C ASP A 184 -22.43 4.51 12.57
N ASN A 185 -21.89 4.46 11.35
CA ASN A 185 -22.51 5.06 10.16
C ASN A 185 -23.84 4.41 9.77
N GLU A 186 -24.14 3.20 10.24
CA GLU A 186 -25.40 2.51 9.97
C GLU A 186 -26.51 2.89 10.98
N GLY A 187 -26.17 3.70 11.98
CA GLY A 187 -27.09 4.19 12.99
C GLY A 187 -26.81 3.61 14.38
N THR A 188 -27.79 3.71 15.27
CA THR A 188 -27.69 3.22 16.65
C THR A 188 -28.50 1.94 16.83
N ARG A 189 -27.87 0.93 17.42
CA ARG A 189 -28.46 -0.40 17.61
C ARG A 189 -28.08 -1.01 18.95
N LEU A 190 -29.04 -1.70 19.56
CA LEU A 190 -28.82 -2.63 20.66
C LEU A 190 -28.79 -4.04 20.08
N ILE A 191 -27.69 -4.75 20.27
CA ILE A 191 -27.52 -6.14 19.86
C ILE A 191 -27.47 -7.01 21.11
N VAL A 192 -28.22 -8.09 21.10
CA VAL A 192 -28.16 -9.14 22.11
C VAL A 192 -27.84 -10.47 21.45
N SER A 193 -27.08 -11.30 22.16
CA SER A 193 -26.78 -12.65 21.70
C SER A 193 -27.07 -13.67 22.78
N TYR A 194 -27.40 -14.89 22.39
CA TYR A 194 -27.65 -16.00 23.30
C TYR A 194 -27.46 -17.32 22.58
N THR A 195 -27.19 -18.38 23.33
CA THR A 195 -27.20 -19.73 22.77
C THR A 195 -28.64 -20.14 22.49
N GLN A 196 -28.88 -20.86 21.39
CA GLN A 196 -30.22 -21.26 20.96
C GLN A 196 -31.02 -21.96 22.07
N VAL A 197 -30.37 -22.77 22.91
CA VAL A 197 -30.99 -23.45 24.06
C VAL A 197 -31.56 -22.51 25.13
N ARG A 198 -31.16 -21.24 25.16
CA ARG A 198 -31.64 -20.21 26.11
C ARG A 198 -32.79 -19.37 25.55
N GLU A 199 -33.22 -19.59 24.30
CA GLU A 199 -34.20 -18.73 23.64
C GLU A 199 -35.48 -18.53 24.48
N ILE A 200 -35.97 -19.59 25.14
CA ILE A 200 -37.15 -19.52 26.00
C ILE A 200 -36.97 -18.56 27.20
N LEU A 201 -35.75 -18.43 27.73
CA LEU A 201 -35.43 -17.57 28.87
C LEU A 201 -35.35 -16.09 28.46
N VAL A 202 -34.98 -15.83 27.20
CA VAL A 202 -34.79 -14.47 26.68
C VAL A 202 -35.99 -13.94 25.89
N LYS A 203 -36.94 -14.81 25.50
CA LYS A 203 -38.05 -14.49 24.59
C LYS A 203 -38.82 -13.22 24.94
N ARG A 204 -39.11 -13.00 26.24
CA ARG A 204 -39.83 -11.81 26.71
C ARG A 204 -39.06 -10.50 26.55
N TYR A 205 -37.74 -10.57 26.48
CA TYR A 205 -36.85 -9.41 26.41
C TYR A 205 -36.51 -8.98 24.98
N ILE A 206 -36.58 -9.93 24.05
CA ILE A 206 -36.27 -9.73 22.64
C ILE A 206 -37.50 -9.41 21.79
N ASP A 207 -38.64 -9.09 22.43
CA ASP A 207 -39.82 -8.62 21.71
C ASP A 207 -39.51 -7.29 20.99
N GLY A 208 -39.88 -7.24 19.71
CA GLY A 208 -39.55 -6.14 18.80
C GLY A 208 -38.12 -6.15 18.24
N PHE A 209 -37.29 -7.17 18.52
CA PHE A 209 -35.96 -7.30 17.91
C PHE A 209 -36.04 -8.06 16.58
N SER A 210 -35.23 -7.66 15.61
CA SER A 210 -35.01 -8.36 14.34
C SER A 210 -33.77 -9.25 14.38
N GLU A 211 -33.66 -10.21 13.46
CA GLU A 211 -32.44 -10.99 13.27
C GLU A 211 -31.27 -10.09 12.82
N THR A 212 -30.06 -10.46 13.21
CA THR A 212 -28.83 -9.79 12.75
C THR A 212 -27.65 -10.75 12.72
N PHE A 213 -26.50 -10.26 12.27
CA PHE A 213 -25.23 -10.97 12.27
C PHE A 213 -24.41 -10.67 13.52
N PRO A 214 -23.40 -11.49 13.85
CA PRO A 214 -22.50 -11.22 14.97
C PRO A 214 -21.86 -9.83 14.86
N PRO A 215 -21.80 -9.05 15.95
CA PRO A 215 -21.11 -7.77 15.93
C PRO A 215 -19.59 -8.00 15.96
N TYR A 216 -18.90 -7.45 14.96
CA TYR A 216 -17.43 -7.39 14.92
C TYR A 216 -16.99 -5.93 15.06
N PRO A 217 -17.04 -5.36 16.29
CA PRO A 217 -16.78 -3.95 16.49
C PRO A 217 -15.35 -3.62 16.04
N GLN A 218 -15.22 -2.54 15.28
CA GLN A 218 -13.95 -2.11 14.72
C GLN A 218 -13.81 -0.59 14.86
N LEU A 219 -12.57 -0.14 14.90
CA LEU A 219 -12.18 1.25 14.86
C LEU A 219 -12.44 1.81 13.45
N SER A 220 -13.69 2.20 13.19
CA SER A 220 -14.17 2.88 11.98
C SER A 220 -14.79 4.23 12.32
N SER A 221 -14.66 5.21 11.43
CA SER A 221 -15.27 6.55 11.56
C SER A 221 -14.88 7.25 12.86
N ILE A 222 -13.58 7.30 13.11
CA ILE A 222 -13.03 7.84 14.34
C ILE A 222 -13.03 9.37 14.28
N GLY A 223 -13.45 10.00 15.37
CA GLY A 223 -13.33 11.44 15.59
C GLY A 223 -12.02 11.81 16.28
N LYS A 224 -11.86 13.10 16.58
CA LYS A 224 -10.66 13.70 17.22
C LYS A 224 -10.22 13.09 18.56
N PHE A 225 -11.14 12.47 19.28
CA PHE A 225 -10.89 11.89 20.59
C PHE A 225 -11.35 10.43 20.62
N ILE A 226 -10.57 9.59 21.30
CA ILE A 226 -10.92 8.20 21.59
C ILE A 226 -10.87 8.00 23.10
N TYR A 227 -11.94 7.39 23.63
CA TYR A 227 -12.09 7.06 25.03
C TYR A 227 -12.31 5.56 25.16
N ILE A 228 -11.51 4.92 26.00
CA ILE A 228 -11.61 3.49 26.29
C ILE A 228 -11.65 3.34 27.80
N GLY A 229 -12.57 2.50 28.29
CA GLY A 229 -12.59 2.15 29.69
C GLY A 229 -13.87 1.49 30.16
N LYS A 230 -14.08 1.55 31.47
CA LYS A 230 -15.26 1.01 32.14
C LYS A 230 -16.05 2.14 32.77
N THR A 231 -17.37 2.08 32.67
CA THR A 231 -18.30 3.03 33.27
C THR A 231 -19.51 2.32 33.84
N ASN A 232 -20.42 3.10 34.44
CA ASN A 232 -21.71 2.62 34.89
C ASN A 232 -22.79 3.02 33.90
N LEU A 233 -23.81 2.17 33.72
CA LEU A 233 -24.95 2.41 32.84
C LEU A 233 -25.68 3.74 33.13
N ARG A 234 -25.66 4.19 34.39
CA ARG A 234 -26.22 5.48 34.81
C ARG A 234 -25.47 6.69 34.23
N ASN A 235 -24.18 6.55 33.96
CA ASN A 235 -23.33 7.61 33.42
C ASN A 235 -23.45 7.75 31.90
N ILE A 236 -24.09 6.77 31.24
CA ILE A 236 -24.32 6.81 29.80
C ILE A 236 -25.60 7.64 29.56
N SER A 237 -25.41 8.88 29.12
CA SER A 237 -26.50 9.83 28.79
C SER A 237 -26.85 9.80 27.31
N PHE A 238 -28.04 10.31 26.97
CA PHE A 238 -28.41 10.52 25.58
C PHE A 238 -27.45 11.49 24.89
N ASP A 239 -27.08 12.59 25.55
CA ASP A 239 -26.15 13.57 24.99
C ASP A 239 -24.78 12.96 24.66
N LEU A 240 -24.31 12.02 25.48
CA LEU A 240 -23.09 11.26 25.18
C LEU A 240 -23.24 10.48 23.87
N ILE A 241 -24.30 9.66 23.74
CA ILE A 241 -24.50 8.83 22.54
C ILE A 241 -24.82 9.70 21.32
N LYS A 242 -25.45 10.85 21.48
CA LYS A 242 -25.74 11.78 20.39
C LYS A 242 -24.45 12.42 19.83
N ASN A 243 -23.54 12.84 20.69
CA ASN A 243 -22.34 13.60 20.32
C ASN A 243 -21.16 12.73 19.85
N VAL A 244 -21.26 11.41 19.92
CA VAL A 244 -20.20 10.49 19.48
C VAL A 244 -20.40 10.10 18.02
N LYS A 245 -19.29 9.98 17.28
CA LYS A 245 -19.24 9.43 15.92
C LYS A 245 -19.32 7.91 15.93
N TYR A 246 -18.61 7.29 16.87
CA TYR A 246 -18.58 5.86 17.07
C TYR A 246 -18.75 5.54 18.55
N ALA A 247 -19.54 4.51 18.84
CA ALA A 247 -19.61 3.94 20.18
C ALA A 247 -19.80 2.43 20.12
N TYR A 248 -19.05 1.74 20.96
CA TYR A 248 -19.28 0.35 21.32
C TYR A 248 -19.34 0.28 22.84
N PHE A 249 -20.47 -0.15 23.37
CA PHE A 249 -20.64 -0.49 24.78
C PHE A 249 -21.02 -1.96 24.88
N THR A 250 -20.38 -2.73 25.76
CA THR A 250 -20.85 -4.05 26.18
C THR A 250 -21.14 -4.03 27.68
N PHE A 251 -22.21 -4.72 28.08
CA PHE A 251 -22.81 -4.56 29.39
C PHE A 251 -22.77 -5.85 30.22
N ARG A 252 -22.62 -5.67 31.53
CA ARG A 252 -22.88 -6.70 32.54
C ARG A 252 -23.61 -6.06 33.72
N GLY A 253 -24.94 -6.20 33.75
CA GLY A 253 -25.78 -5.49 34.70
C GLY A 253 -25.58 -3.97 34.58
N ASN A 254 -25.18 -3.31 35.66
CA ASN A 254 -24.91 -1.86 35.67
C ASN A 254 -23.49 -1.49 35.19
N SER A 255 -22.58 -2.46 35.02
CA SER A 255 -21.23 -2.22 34.51
C SER A 255 -21.23 -2.20 32.98
N ALA A 256 -20.49 -1.27 32.38
CA ALA A 256 -20.30 -1.19 30.95
C ALA A 256 -18.82 -1.02 30.63
N TYR A 257 -18.29 -1.83 29.72
CA TYR A 257 -17.04 -1.51 29.03
C TYR A 257 -17.37 -0.75 27.76
N TYR A 258 -16.55 0.23 27.40
CA TYR A 258 -16.81 1.07 26.25
C TYR A 258 -15.56 1.43 25.45
N VAL A 259 -15.79 1.61 24.15
CA VAL A 259 -14.89 2.28 23.20
C VAL A 259 -15.71 3.31 22.47
N VAL A 260 -15.39 4.58 22.67
CA VAL A 260 -16.17 5.71 22.18
C VAL A 260 -15.25 6.69 21.47
N SER A 261 -15.71 7.28 20.37
CA SER A 261 -14.99 8.31 19.64
C SER A 261 -15.87 9.49 19.26
N SER A 262 -15.28 10.69 19.31
CA SER A 262 -15.97 11.97 19.13
C SER A 262 -15.05 13.02 18.51
N ASP A 263 -15.62 13.99 17.79
CA ASP A 263 -14.88 15.17 17.29
C ASP A 263 -14.67 16.25 18.35
N ILE A 264 -15.52 16.24 19.39
CA ILE A 264 -15.44 17.16 20.52
C ILE A 264 -14.94 16.43 21.75
N LYS A 265 -14.26 17.15 22.65
CA LYS A 265 -13.88 16.57 23.93
C LYS A 265 -15.13 16.26 24.74
N LEU A 266 -15.23 15.02 25.21
CA LEU A 266 -16.35 14.54 26.04
C LEU A 266 -15.95 14.56 27.51
N ASP A 267 -16.90 14.92 28.37
CA ASP A 267 -16.78 14.76 29.82
C ASP A 267 -17.30 13.37 30.22
N ILE A 268 -16.40 12.40 30.28
CA ILE A 268 -16.70 11.03 30.70
C ILE A 268 -16.02 10.80 32.05
N THR A 269 -16.82 10.67 33.10
CA THR A 269 -16.37 10.64 34.51
C THR A 269 -15.57 9.40 34.95
N SER A 270 -15.26 8.48 34.02
CA SER A 270 -14.62 7.18 34.31
C SER A 270 -13.63 6.81 33.20
N ILE A 271 -12.52 7.52 33.08
CA ILE A 271 -11.52 7.29 32.03
C ILE A 271 -10.46 6.29 32.52
N SER A 272 -10.13 5.27 31.71
CA SER A 272 -8.84 4.57 31.82
C SER A 272 -7.79 5.11 30.84
N GLN A 273 -8.16 5.65 29.67
CA GLN A 273 -7.26 6.38 28.75
C GLN A 273 -8.02 7.36 27.83
N GLU A 274 -7.55 8.61 27.72
CA GLU A 274 -7.95 9.62 26.72
C GLU A 274 -6.81 9.81 25.72
N TYR A 275 -7.12 9.75 24.41
CA TYR A 275 -6.17 10.04 23.34
C TYR A 275 -6.59 11.32 22.63
N SER A 276 -5.77 12.38 22.72
CA SER A 276 -5.95 13.63 21.98
C SER A 276 -5.18 13.60 20.67
N LEU A 277 -5.86 13.90 19.56
CA LEU A 277 -5.31 13.86 18.22
C LEU A 277 -4.42 15.04 17.80
N GLU A 278 -4.38 16.10 18.61
CA GLU A 278 -3.64 17.33 18.25
C GLU A 278 -2.12 17.10 18.19
N LYS A 279 -1.60 16.16 19.00
CA LYS A 279 -0.16 15.90 19.10
C LYS A 279 0.47 15.38 17.80
N PHE A 280 -0.29 14.62 17.02
CA PHE A 280 0.22 13.87 15.86
C PHE A 280 -0.44 14.29 14.54
N ASN A 281 -0.81 15.57 14.41
CA ASN A 281 -1.48 16.12 13.23
C ASN A 281 -2.72 15.31 12.79
N GLY A 282 -3.52 14.84 13.76
CA GLY A 282 -4.72 14.05 13.49
C GLY A 282 -4.52 12.53 13.42
N CYS A 283 -3.28 12.00 13.52
CA CYS A 283 -3.03 10.56 13.53
C CYS A 283 -3.37 9.91 14.88
N ILE A 284 -4.24 8.90 14.86
CA ILE A 284 -4.68 8.16 16.06
C ILE A 284 -3.75 7.02 16.46
N LEU A 285 -2.64 6.77 15.75
CA LEU A 285 -1.74 5.65 16.04
C LEU A 285 -2.39 4.24 15.96
N CYS A 286 -3.46 4.06 15.18
CA CYS A 286 -4.15 2.77 15.04
C CYS A 286 -3.31 1.68 14.33
N GLY A 287 -2.21 2.05 13.67
CA GLY A 287 -1.33 1.09 12.99
C GLY A 287 -1.89 0.49 11.70
N LYS A 288 -3.10 0.83 11.24
CA LYS A 288 -3.65 0.29 9.98
C LYS A 288 -2.74 0.53 8.77
N CYS A 289 -2.10 1.70 8.71
CA CYS A 289 -1.14 1.99 7.65
C CYS A 289 0.16 1.20 7.77
N VAL A 290 0.55 0.72 8.95
CA VAL A 290 1.76 -0.12 9.15
C VAL A 290 1.59 -1.44 8.41
N ASP A 291 0.43 -2.08 8.56
CA ASP A 291 0.13 -3.41 8.02
C ASP A 291 0.11 -3.44 6.48
N ILE A 292 -0.22 -2.31 5.84
CA ILE A 292 -0.28 -2.20 4.37
C ILE A 292 0.94 -1.50 3.78
N CYS A 293 1.82 -0.89 4.59
CA CYS A 293 2.87 -0.02 4.08
C CYS A 293 4.03 -0.85 3.51
N PRO A 294 4.34 -0.69 2.21
CA PRO A 294 5.48 -1.38 1.61
C PRO A 294 6.80 -1.13 2.29
N HIS A 295 6.99 0.11 2.73
CA HIS A 295 8.23 0.58 3.28
C HIS A 295 8.46 0.05 4.70
N SER A 296 7.40 0.01 5.51
CA SER A 296 7.38 -0.67 6.81
C SER A 296 7.76 -2.15 6.67
N TYR A 297 7.12 -2.86 5.74
CA TYR A 297 7.43 -4.26 5.46
C TYR A 297 8.88 -4.46 5.00
N GLN A 298 9.38 -3.58 4.13
CA GLN A 298 10.76 -3.65 3.64
C GLN A 298 11.80 -3.52 4.76
N ARG A 299 11.56 -2.60 5.68
CA ARG A 299 12.47 -2.32 6.79
C ARG A 299 12.23 -3.21 8.00
N GLY A 300 11.15 -3.99 8.00
CA GLY A 300 10.72 -4.77 9.16
C GLY A 300 10.46 -3.90 10.40
N SER A 301 10.10 -2.62 10.22
CA SER A 301 9.95 -1.66 11.31
C SER A 301 8.80 -0.67 11.04
N PRO A 302 7.86 -0.50 11.99
CA PRO A 302 6.69 0.35 11.82
C PRO A 302 7.01 1.83 11.70
N ILE A 303 8.21 2.26 12.11
CA ILE A 303 8.64 3.66 12.05
C ILE A 303 8.76 4.20 10.61
N PHE A 304 8.93 3.31 9.63
CA PHE A 304 9.04 3.66 8.21
C PHE A 304 7.68 3.71 7.50
N SER A 305 6.59 3.50 8.25
CA SER A 305 5.22 3.74 7.79
C SER A 305 4.82 5.20 8.00
N PRO A 306 3.68 5.65 7.44
CA PRO A 306 3.10 6.95 7.78
C PRO A 306 2.90 7.17 9.27
N LEU A 307 2.64 6.12 10.04
CA LEU A 307 2.49 6.24 11.49
C LEU A 307 3.79 6.74 12.15
N GLY A 308 4.95 6.25 11.71
CA GLY A 308 6.23 6.75 12.21
C GLY A 308 6.50 8.20 11.80
N PHE A 309 6.11 8.60 10.58
CA PHE A 309 6.16 10.00 10.14
C PHE A 309 5.39 10.94 11.08
N PHE A 310 4.13 10.61 11.39
CA PHE A 310 3.31 11.43 12.30
C PHE A 310 3.83 11.42 13.73
N ALA A 311 4.24 10.25 14.24
CA ALA A 311 4.78 10.13 15.58
C ALA A 311 6.09 10.92 15.76
N LEU A 312 6.99 10.88 14.78
CA LEU A 312 8.26 11.60 14.84
C LEU A 312 8.11 13.10 14.50
N SER A 313 7.06 13.49 13.78
CA SER A 313 6.72 14.91 13.54
C SER A 313 6.45 15.66 14.84
N ALA A 314 5.86 14.99 15.85
CA ALA A 314 5.59 15.58 17.16
C ALA A 314 6.86 16.06 17.90
N ILE A 315 8.04 15.58 17.48
CA ILE A 315 9.35 15.94 18.03
C ILE A 315 10.30 16.52 16.96
N GLY A 316 9.80 16.87 15.77
CA GLY A 316 10.59 17.46 14.68
C GLY A 316 11.63 16.53 14.07
N LYS A 317 11.40 15.21 14.10
CA LYS A 317 12.32 14.17 13.61
C LYS A 317 11.79 13.43 12.38
N GLU A 318 10.70 13.89 11.79
CA GLU A 318 10.02 13.24 10.68
C GLU A 318 10.90 13.05 9.43
N ALA A 319 11.86 13.95 9.20
CA ALA A 319 12.76 13.88 8.05
C ALA A 319 13.58 12.57 7.99
N GLN A 320 13.80 11.91 9.13
CA GLN A 320 14.54 10.64 9.20
C GLN A 320 13.75 9.43 8.69
N VAL A 321 12.43 9.57 8.54
CA VAL A 321 11.51 8.53 8.04
C VAL A 321 10.63 9.04 6.89
N SER A 322 10.93 10.24 6.38
CA SER A 322 10.22 10.89 5.27
C SER A 322 10.86 10.52 3.93
N ASN A 323 10.81 9.24 3.61
CA ASN A 323 11.39 8.61 2.41
C ASN A 323 10.34 7.70 1.75
N CYS A 324 9.07 8.13 1.76
CA CYS A 324 7.97 7.42 1.13
C CYS A 324 7.93 7.66 -0.39
N HIS A 325 7.61 6.63 -1.17
CA HIS A 325 7.37 6.76 -2.61
C HIS A 325 5.91 7.14 -2.95
N LEU A 326 5.13 7.62 -1.97
CA LEU A 326 3.80 8.22 -2.17
C LEU A 326 2.75 7.34 -2.88
N CYS A 327 2.63 6.06 -2.49
CA CYS A 327 1.65 5.15 -3.13
C CYS A 327 0.17 5.45 -2.85
N GLY A 328 -0.14 6.05 -1.69
CA GLY A 328 -1.52 6.41 -1.30
C GLY A 328 -2.34 5.32 -0.60
N ILE A 329 -1.90 4.06 -0.60
CA ILE A 329 -2.64 2.93 0.03
C ILE A 329 -2.91 3.18 1.52
N CYS A 330 -2.07 3.99 2.19
CA CYS A 330 -2.29 4.36 3.58
C CYS A 330 -3.49 5.26 3.84
N GLU A 331 -3.91 6.06 2.86
CA GLU A 331 -5.09 6.92 2.97
C GLU A 331 -6.36 6.07 2.89
N GLU A 332 -6.39 5.05 2.05
CA GLU A 332 -7.52 4.13 1.87
C GLU A 332 -7.87 3.34 3.14
N VAL A 333 -6.88 3.10 4.02
CA VAL A 333 -7.07 2.38 5.29
C VAL A 333 -7.12 3.31 6.51
N CYS A 334 -6.98 4.62 6.32
CA CYS A 334 -6.92 5.58 7.42
C CYS A 334 -8.33 5.82 7.98
N PRO A 335 -8.64 5.45 9.24
CA PRO A 335 -10.00 5.57 9.78
C PRO A 335 -10.44 7.00 10.12
N VAL A 336 -9.56 7.97 9.90
CA VAL A 336 -9.74 9.42 10.15
C VAL A 336 -9.47 10.25 8.89
N ASP A 337 -9.37 9.61 7.73
CA ASP A 337 -9.24 10.24 6.40
C ASP A 337 -8.14 11.32 6.30
N LEU A 338 -6.95 11.03 6.86
CA LEU A 338 -5.81 11.95 6.77
C LEU A 338 -5.30 12.06 5.34
N ASN A 339 -4.94 13.28 4.93
CA ASN A 339 -4.20 13.56 3.70
C ASN A 339 -2.70 13.26 3.89
N ILE A 340 -2.38 11.98 4.10
CA ILE A 340 -1.06 11.47 4.41
C ILE A 340 -0.07 11.78 3.29
N VAL A 341 -0.46 11.59 2.03
CA VAL A 341 0.41 11.72 0.87
C VAL A 341 0.84 13.17 0.68
N ASP A 342 -0.05 14.14 0.76
CA ASP A 342 0.32 15.55 0.58
C ASP A 342 1.20 16.05 1.74
N LEU A 343 0.94 15.59 2.97
CA LEU A 343 1.76 15.93 4.14
C LEU A 343 3.18 15.36 4.01
N LEU A 344 3.31 14.10 3.59
CA LEU A 344 4.61 13.50 3.27
C LEU A 344 5.28 14.25 2.11
N ARG A 345 4.51 14.67 1.10
CA ARG A 345 5.03 15.34 -0.10
C ARG A 345 5.78 16.63 0.22
N GLN A 346 5.40 17.32 1.30
CA GLN A 346 6.04 18.57 1.73
C GLN A 346 7.38 18.36 2.45
N LYS A 347 7.66 17.14 2.94
CA LYS A 347 8.77 16.88 3.89
C LYS A 347 9.81 15.89 3.37
N PHE A 348 9.48 15.12 2.35
CA PHE A 348 10.34 14.04 1.87
C PHE A 348 11.43 14.47 0.88
N THR A 349 12.55 13.77 0.96
CA THR A 349 13.71 13.92 0.08
C THR A 349 13.90 12.63 -0.68
N LEU A 350 13.81 12.70 -2.01
CA LEU A 350 14.11 11.58 -2.90
C LEU A 350 15.42 11.83 -3.66
N ASN A 351 15.99 10.75 -4.16
CA ASN A 351 17.02 10.80 -5.20
C ASN A 351 16.50 11.58 -6.41
N SER A 352 17.29 12.56 -6.83
CA SER A 352 17.03 13.34 -8.05
C SER A 352 17.89 12.78 -9.19
N LYS A 353 17.46 11.64 -9.75
CA LYS A 353 18.09 11.04 -10.94
C LYS A 353 17.36 11.53 -12.19
N VAL A 354 18.09 12.01 -13.18
CA VAL A 354 17.55 12.32 -14.52
C VAL A 354 17.63 11.09 -15.43
N PRO A 355 16.71 10.93 -16.40
CA PRO A 355 16.84 9.89 -17.41
C PRO A 355 18.07 10.13 -18.29
N ASN A 356 18.87 9.08 -18.51
CA ASN A 356 20.06 9.08 -19.36
C ASN A 356 19.70 9.01 -20.84
N VAL A 357 18.59 8.34 -21.16
CA VAL A 357 18.13 8.13 -22.54
C VAL A 357 17.13 9.22 -22.92
N GLN A 358 17.48 10.05 -23.90
CA GLN A 358 16.62 11.12 -24.43
C GLN A 358 16.11 10.75 -25.83
N LEU A 359 14.84 10.33 -25.92
CA LEU A 359 14.18 9.96 -27.17
C LEU A 359 12.88 10.74 -27.32
N THR A 360 12.63 11.31 -28.51
CA THR A 360 11.41 12.08 -28.77
C THR A 360 10.88 11.77 -30.17
N PHE A 361 10.18 10.64 -30.27
CA PHE A 361 9.52 10.16 -31.49
C PHE A 361 8.04 9.91 -31.19
N PRO A 362 7.21 10.97 -31.09
CA PRO A 362 5.81 10.86 -30.72
C PRO A 362 4.98 10.16 -31.81
N SER A 363 3.94 9.46 -31.37
CA SER A 363 2.84 8.92 -32.18
C SER A 363 1.54 9.01 -31.35
N LYS A 364 0.37 8.77 -31.97
CA LYS A 364 -0.92 8.75 -31.28
C LYS A 364 -0.90 7.89 -30.02
N LYS A 365 -0.22 6.74 -30.07
CA LYS A 365 0.12 5.92 -28.90
C LYS A 365 1.61 6.01 -28.66
N SER A 366 2.03 6.49 -27.49
CA SER A 366 3.45 6.67 -27.18
C SER A 366 3.82 6.06 -25.84
N ILE A 367 4.91 5.30 -25.83
CA ILE A 367 5.56 4.86 -24.60
C ILE A 367 6.26 6.05 -23.95
N ILE A 368 5.96 6.32 -22.68
CA ILE A 368 6.65 7.34 -21.91
C ILE A 368 7.79 6.73 -21.11
N LEU A 369 8.99 7.24 -21.35
CA LEU A 369 10.20 6.95 -20.57
C LEU A 369 10.39 8.02 -19.51
N THR A 370 10.66 7.60 -18.28
CA THR A 370 11.01 8.50 -17.17
C THR A 370 12.31 8.05 -16.52
N ALA A 371 12.75 8.74 -15.46
CA ALA A 371 13.85 8.27 -14.62
C ALA A 371 13.59 6.89 -13.99
N ILE A 372 12.33 6.46 -13.87
CA ILE A 372 11.93 5.14 -13.37
C ILE A 372 12.28 4.05 -14.39
N SER A 373 11.90 4.25 -15.66
CA SER A 373 12.15 3.29 -16.75
C SER A 373 13.48 3.46 -17.47
N ASP A 374 14.38 4.33 -16.99
CA ASP A 374 15.68 4.64 -17.62
C ASP A 374 16.51 3.40 -17.99
N ASN A 375 16.37 2.35 -17.17
CA ASN A 375 17.09 1.10 -17.27
C ASN A 375 16.33 -0.01 -18.03
N LEU A 376 15.21 0.33 -18.68
CA LEU A 376 14.27 -0.59 -19.34
C LEU A 376 14.17 -0.35 -20.86
N LEU A 377 15.15 0.30 -21.49
CA LEU A 377 15.12 0.59 -22.92
C LEU A 377 14.96 -0.67 -23.78
N GLU A 378 15.60 -1.78 -23.40
CA GLU A 378 15.44 -3.05 -24.12
C GLU A 378 13.99 -3.55 -24.10
N ASP A 379 13.32 -3.41 -22.95
CA ASP A 379 11.92 -3.80 -22.79
C ASP A 379 10.98 -2.91 -23.61
N VAL A 380 11.27 -1.60 -23.68
CA VAL A 380 10.58 -0.68 -24.60
C VAL A 380 10.69 -1.17 -26.04
N LEU A 381 11.91 -1.50 -26.48
CA LEU A 381 12.14 -1.94 -27.86
C LEU A 381 11.44 -3.27 -28.18
N LYS A 382 11.41 -4.21 -27.23
CA LYS A 382 10.64 -5.46 -27.36
C LYS A 382 9.15 -5.17 -27.55
N LEU A 383 8.57 -4.25 -26.77
CA LEU A 383 7.18 -3.84 -26.91
C LEU A 383 6.90 -3.16 -28.26
N ILE A 384 7.73 -2.19 -28.67
CA ILE A 384 7.58 -1.52 -29.97
C ILE A 384 7.64 -2.54 -31.11
N LYS A 385 8.60 -3.48 -31.08
CA LYS A 385 8.69 -4.56 -32.07
C LYS A 385 7.43 -5.42 -32.08
N TYR A 386 6.96 -5.84 -30.90
CA TYR A 386 5.78 -6.68 -30.76
C TYR A 386 4.52 -6.07 -31.39
N PHE A 387 4.28 -4.79 -31.13
CA PHE A 387 3.13 -4.05 -31.63
C PHE A 387 3.30 -3.65 -33.10
N SER A 388 4.50 -3.26 -33.53
CA SER A 388 4.79 -2.93 -34.93
C SER A 388 4.54 -4.11 -35.87
N LEU A 389 4.86 -5.34 -35.44
CA LEU A 389 4.56 -6.56 -36.22
C LEU A 389 3.05 -6.84 -36.37
N ARG A 390 2.21 -6.15 -35.60
CA ARG A 390 0.73 -6.24 -35.62
C ARG A 390 0.09 -4.98 -36.20
N GLY A 391 0.87 -4.12 -36.88
CA GLY A 391 0.37 -2.90 -37.50
C GLY A 391 0.05 -1.78 -36.51
N VAL A 392 0.54 -1.85 -35.27
CA VAL A 392 0.37 -0.78 -34.29
C VAL A 392 1.69 -0.03 -34.14
N LYS A 393 1.69 1.24 -34.55
CA LYS A 393 2.81 2.16 -34.33
C LYS A 393 2.79 2.66 -32.88
N LEU A 394 3.88 2.39 -32.15
CA LEU A 394 4.10 2.92 -30.81
C LEU A 394 5.27 3.89 -30.85
N GLY A 395 5.00 5.17 -30.58
CA GLY A 395 6.03 6.19 -30.37
C GLY A 395 6.79 5.97 -29.06
N VAL A 396 7.87 6.72 -28.88
CA VAL A 396 8.64 6.75 -27.63
C VAL A 396 9.04 8.17 -27.29
N ILE A 397 8.75 8.60 -26.06
CA ILE A 397 9.03 9.95 -25.58
C ILE A 397 9.66 9.87 -24.19
N THR A 398 10.80 10.50 -24.00
CA THR A 398 11.42 10.69 -22.69
C THR A 398 10.90 11.97 -22.06
N LEU A 399 10.39 11.86 -20.83
CA LEU A 399 10.19 13.01 -19.95
C LEU A 399 11.50 13.35 -19.24
N PRO A 400 12.06 14.56 -19.43
CA PRO A 400 13.37 14.92 -18.89
C PRO A 400 13.32 15.20 -17.38
N ASP A 401 12.13 15.26 -16.77
CA ASP A 401 11.95 15.54 -15.36
C ASP A 401 12.70 14.51 -14.47
N PRO A 402 13.45 14.96 -13.46
CA PRO A 402 14.09 14.07 -12.51
C PRO A 402 13.09 13.19 -11.73
N LEU A 403 13.57 12.06 -11.21
CA LEU A 403 12.79 11.10 -10.43
C LEU A 403 11.97 11.74 -9.31
N ASP A 404 12.57 12.64 -8.52
CA ASP A 404 11.88 13.30 -7.42
C ASP A 404 10.71 14.16 -7.90
N LYS A 405 10.85 14.85 -9.03
CA LYS A 405 9.76 15.64 -9.62
C LYS A 405 8.65 14.75 -10.17
N VAL A 406 8.99 13.65 -10.82
CA VAL A 406 8.00 12.68 -11.35
C VAL A 406 7.17 12.10 -10.21
N VAL A 407 7.82 11.60 -9.15
CA VAL A 407 7.11 11.01 -7.98
C VAL A 407 6.30 12.06 -7.22
N LYS A 408 6.78 13.31 -7.15
CA LYS A 408 6.05 14.44 -6.54
C LYS A 408 4.87 14.95 -7.37
N GLY A 409 4.73 14.51 -8.63
CA GLY A 409 3.79 15.11 -9.58
C GLY A 409 4.14 16.56 -9.94
N GLN A 410 5.39 16.99 -9.71
CA GLN A 410 5.91 18.33 -10.00
C GLN A 410 6.53 18.40 -11.40
N ILE A 411 5.86 17.79 -12.37
CA ILE A 411 6.29 17.71 -13.76
C ILE A 411 6.08 19.07 -14.44
N ASN A 412 7.02 19.50 -15.28
CA ASN A 412 6.87 20.74 -16.04
C ASN A 412 5.78 20.61 -17.12
N LEU A 413 4.55 21.00 -16.78
CA LEU A 413 3.36 20.84 -17.62
C LEU A 413 3.44 21.63 -18.95
N GLU A 414 4.15 22.76 -19.00
CA GLU A 414 4.31 23.55 -20.24
C GLU A 414 5.17 22.81 -21.26
N ASN A 415 6.27 22.21 -20.82
CA ASN A 415 7.13 21.39 -21.68
C ASN A 415 6.39 20.13 -22.13
N VAL A 416 5.69 19.47 -21.21
CA VAL A 416 4.94 18.25 -21.51
C VAL A 416 3.82 18.50 -22.51
N ARG A 417 3.13 19.65 -22.44
CA ARG A 417 2.08 20.00 -23.41
C ARG A 417 2.58 19.98 -24.86
N LYS A 418 3.81 20.46 -25.11
CA LYS A 418 4.43 20.43 -26.43
C LYS A 418 4.85 19.01 -26.83
N LEU A 419 5.42 18.25 -25.91
CA LEU A 419 5.85 16.87 -26.16
C LEU A 419 4.69 15.94 -26.49
N LEU A 420 3.52 16.18 -25.89
CA LEU A 420 2.33 15.33 -26.02
C LEU A 420 1.28 15.87 -26.99
N GLU A 421 1.58 16.89 -27.79
CA GLU A 421 0.62 17.55 -28.69
C GLU A 421 -0.16 16.53 -29.54
N ASN A 422 0.56 15.58 -30.15
CA ASN A 422 0.02 14.54 -31.04
C ASN A 422 -0.14 13.15 -30.39
N VAL A 423 -0.18 13.07 -29.06
CA VAL A 423 -0.30 11.80 -28.30
C VAL A 423 -1.68 11.66 -27.66
N ASP A 424 -2.47 10.69 -28.09
CA ASP A 424 -3.81 10.42 -27.54
C ASP A 424 -3.76 9.44 -26.35
N GLU A 425 -2.80 8.52 -26.36
CA GLU A 425 -2.63 7.49 -25.33
C GLU A 425 -1.15 7.36 -24.91
N ILE A 426 -0.91 7.47 -23.60
CA ILE A 426 0.36 7.20 -22.95
C ILE A 426 0.41 5.73 -22.54
N ILE A 427 1.46 5.03 -22.98
CA ILE A 427 1.74 3.66 -22.56
C ILE A 427 2.88 3.68 -21.53
N THR A 428 2.67 3.07 -20.37
CA THR A 428 3.72 2.95 -19.34
C THR A 428 4.22 1.51 -19.22
N LEU A 429 5.50 1.36 -18.87
CA LEU A 429 6.13 0.04 -18.69
C LEU A 429 5.89 -0.54 -17.31
N THR A 430 5.67 0.34 -16.34
CA THR A 430 5.51 0.00 -14.93
C THR A 430 4.19 0.58 -14.40
N PRO A 431 3.57 -0.07 -13.41
CA PRO A 431 2.39 0.48 -12.76
C PRO A 431 2.73 1.69 -11.87
N GLU A 432 3.96 1.78 -11.36
CA GLU A 432 4.48 2.97 -10.68
C GLU A 432 4.40 4.21 -11.58
N GLU A 433 4.91 4.11 -12.81
CA GLU A 433 4.83 5.19 -13.79
C GLU A 433 3.38 5.52 -14.16
N ALA A 434 2.52 4.51 -14.35
CA ALA A 434 1.10 4.74 -14.62
C ALA A 434 0.46 5.60 -13.52
N ARG A 435 0.81 5.32 -12.26
CA ARG A 435 0.31 6.06 -11.09
C ARG A 435 0.82 7.49 -11.05
N TYR A 436 2.13 7.72 -11.20
CA TYR A 436 2.70 9.06 -11.07
C TYR A 436 2.36 9.96 -12.24
N LEU A 437 2.22 9.40 -13.45
CA LEU A 437 1.89 10.17 -14.66
C LEU A 437 0.41 10.54 -14.76
N ILE A 438 -0.47 10.09 -13.85
CA ILE A 438 -1.88 10.52 -13.80
C ILE A 438 -2.05 12.04 -13.82
N VAL A 439 -1.10 12.79 -13.24
CA VAL A 439 -1.12 14.26 -13.25
C VAL A 439 -1.15 14.83 -14.68
N LEU A 440 -0.64 14.11 -15.68
CA LEU A 440 -0.62 14.56 -17.08
C LEU A 440 -2.03 14.65 -17.70
N LYS A 441 -3.03 13.96 -17.13
CA LYS A 441 -4.43 14.09 -17.55
C LYS A 441 -4.98 15.50 -17.32
N SER A 442 -4.34 16.34 -16.49
CA SER A 442 -4.72 17.74 -16.34
C SER A 442 -4.25 18.63 -17.50
N VAL A 443 -3.32 18.15 -18.35
CA VAL A 443 -2.74 18.93 -19.46
C VAL A 443 -3.60 18.83 -20.72
N LYS A 444 -4.09 17.63 -21.03
CA LYS A 444 -5.02 17.34 -22.12
C LYS A 444 -5.81 16.06 -21.81
N ILE A 445 -6.90 15.86 -22.53
CA ILE A 445 -7.63 14.59 -22.52
C ILE A 445 -6.72 13.56 -23.19
N LEU A 446 -6.24 12.60 -22.41
CA LEU A 446 -5.44 11.47 -22.86
C LEU A 446 -5.71 10.25 -21.97
N ASP A 447 -5.46 9.08 -22.52
CA ASP A 447 -5.46 7.84 -21.76
C ASP A 447 -4.06 7.50 -21.25
N ILE A 448 -3.99 6.86 -20.08
CA ILE A 448 -2.74 6.34 -19.52
C ILE A 448 -2.95 4.87 -19.25
N THR A 449 -2.26 4.03 -20.01
CA THR A 449 -2.44 2.58 -20.03
C THR A 449 -1.14 1.90 -19.65
N PHE A 450 -1.19 1.08 -18.61
CA PHE A 450 -0.09 0.17 -18.30
C PHE A 450 -0.03 -0.93 -19.36
N ALA A 451 1.12 -1.14 -19.99
CA ALA A 451 1.24 -1.98 -21.18
C ALA A 451 0.77 -3.44 -20.97
N TYR A 452 0.89 -3.99 -19.75
CA TYR A 452 0.34 -5.32 -19.44
C TYR A 452 -1.18 -5.40 -19.69
N SER A 453 -1.94 -4.35 -19.37
CA SER A 453 -3.40 -4.34 -19.57
C SER A 453 -3.79 -4.52 -21.04
N MET A 454 -2.97 -4.04 -21.97
CA MET A 454 -3.17 -4.26 -23.41
C MET A 454 -2.82 -5.70 -23.85
N LEU A 455 -2.00 -6.38 -23.05
CA LEU A 455 -1.44 -7.70 -23.36
C LEU A 455 -2.06 -8.80 -22.49
N GLU A 456 -3.00 -8.49 -21.61
CA GLU A 456 -3.51 -9.42 -20.59
C GLU A 456 -4.00 -10.74 -21.22
N ASN A 457 -4.80 -10.65 -22.28
CA ASN A 457 -5.36 -11.81 -22.98
C ASN A 457 -4.28 -12.74 -23.58
N ILE A 458 -3.07 -12.24 -23.77
CA ILE A 458 -1.96 -12.95 -24.39
C ILE A 458 -1.00 -13.46 -23.32
N VAL A 459 -0.70 -12.64 -22.31
CA VAL A 459 0.28 -12.95 -21.28
C VAL A 459 -0.31 -13.86 -20.20
N LYS A 460 -1.58 -13.65 -19.80
CA LYS A 460 -2.22 -14.40 -18.72
C LYS A 460 -2.20 -15.92 -18.93
N PRO A 461 -2.51 -16.46 -20.13
CA PRO A 461 -2.34 -17.89 -20.40
C PRO A 461 -0.89 -18.40 -20.23
N LEU A 462 0.12 -17.57 -20.55
CA LEU A 462 1.54 -17.94 -20.44
C LEU A 462 2.05 -18.00 -19.00
N MET A 463 1.25 -17.49 -18.06
CA MET A 463 1.52 -17.49 -16.62
C MET A 463 0.82 -18.62 -15.88
N GLU A 464 -0.06 -19.40 -16.54
CA GLU A 464 -0.75 -20.51 -15.90
C GLU A 464 0.22 -21.52 -15.29
N GLY A 465 -0.08 -21.94 -14.05
CA GLY A 465 0.74 -22.89 -13.30
C GLY A 465 2.03 -22.32 -12.69
N LYS A 466 2.33 -21.02 -12.87
CA LYS A 466 3.54 -20.37 -12.35
C LYS A 466 3.24 -19.46 -11.16
N LYS A 467 4.24 -19.25 -10.31
CA LYS A 467 4.16 -18.24 -9.24
C LYS A 467 4.34 -16.84 -9.82
N VAL A 468 3.24 -16.10 -9.92
CA VAL A 468 3.23 -14.73 -10.44
C VAL A 468 3.29 -13.73 -9.29
N HIS A 469 4.23 -12.81 -9.40
CA HIS A 469 4.33 -11.64 -8.57
C HIS A 469 3.56 -10.47 -9.21
N PHE A 470 2.64 -9.92 -8.43
CA PHE A 470 1.85 -8.75 -8.79
C PHE A 470 2.43 -7.50 -8.10
N PRO A 471 2.69 -6.42 -8.86
CA PRO A 471 3.24 -5.22 -8.30
C PRO A 471 2.27 -4.39 -7.48
N CYS A 472 2.82 -3.61 -6.55
CA CYS A 472 2.07 -2.90 -5.51
C CYS A 472 1.06 -1.90 -6.04
N PHE A 473 1.35 -1.31 -7.19
CA PHE A 473 0.51 -0.32 -7.84
C PHE A 473 -0.50 -0.93 -8.83
N TYR A 474 -0.49 -2.26 -8.98
CA TYR A 474 -1.35 -2.98 -9.91
C TYR A 474 -2.43 -3.81 -9.21
N SER A 475 -2.17 -4.37 -8.03
CA SER A 475 -3.14 -5.18 -7.30
C SER A 475 -4.16 -4.32 -6.54
N GLU A 476 -5.46 -4.45 -6.86
CA GLU A 476 -6.56 -3.84 -6.09
C GLU A 476 -6.68 -4.36 -4.64
N ASN A 477 -6.03 -5.48 -4.33
CA ASN A 477 -6.06 -6.07 -2.99
C ASN A 477 -4.69 -6.65 -2.60
N LYS A 478 -4.13 -6.06 -1.54
CA LYS A 478 -3.00 -6.54 -0.72
C LYS A 478 -1.61 -6.49 -1.36
N PHE A 479 -0.73 -5.80 -0.64
CA PHE A 479 0.70 -5.73 -0.88
C PHE A 479 1.38 -7.08 -0.54
N TYR A 480 2.15 -7.62 -1.50
CA TYR A 480 3.08 -8.73 -1.27
C TYR A 480 4.50 -8.33 -1.74
N GLY A 481 5.14 -7.40 -1.03
CA GLY A 481 6.59 -7.22 -1.13
C GLY A 481 7.16 -6.67 -2.46
N CYS A 482 6.42 -5.95 -3.32
CA CYS A 482 6.96 -5.54 -4.64
C CYS A 482 7.68 -4.16 -4.65
N SER A 483 7.40 -3.23 -3.73
CA SER A 483 7.89 -1.83 -3.87
C SER A 483 9.40 -1.65 -3.72
N TYR A 484 10.15 -2.72 -3.50
CA TYR A 484 11.54 -2.59 -3.12
C TYR A 484 12.41 -1.91 -4.17
N GLU A 485 12.20 -2.16 -5.47
CA GLU A 485 13.06 -1.57 -6.50
C GLU A 485 12.73 -0.10 -6.71
N MET A 486 11.44 0.26 -6.68
CA MET A 486 11.03 1.67 -6.70
C MET A 486 11.54 2.41 -5.46
N LEU A 487 11.42 1.82 -4.26
CA LEU A 487 11.96 2.41 -3.02
C LEU A 487 13.48 2.54 -3.07
N ASN A 488 14.19 1.56 -3.65
CA ASN A 488 15.63 1.66 -3.82
C ASN A 488 16.02 2.75 -4.83
N LEU A 489 15.32 2.86 -5.96
CA LEU A 489 15.52 3.95 -6.92
C LEU A 489 15.27 5.32 -6.27
N ALA A 490 14.20 5.42 -5.48
CA ALA A 490 13.78 6.65 -4.83
C ALA A 490 14.71 7.07 -3.69
N ASN A 491 15.30 6.13 -2.93
CA ASN A 491 15.93 6.44 -1.65
C ASN A 491 17.30 5.79 -1.37
N ASN A 492 17.82 4.91 -2.25
CA ASN A 492 19.05 4.12 -2.03
C ASN A 492 19.05 3.28 -0.74
N GLU A 493 17.90 2.73 -0.38
CA GLU A 493 17.70 2.05 0.90
C GLU A 493 18.08 0.58 0.91
N GLY A 494 18.51 0.06 -0.24
CA GLY A 494 18.88 -1.33 -0.42
C GLY A 494 17.66 -2.25 -0.40
N TYR A 495 17.96 -3.52 -0.21
CA TYR A 495 17.08 -4.62 -0.54
C TYR A 495 16.77 -5.37 0.76
N GLY A 496 15.59 -5.15 1.33
CA GLY A 496 15.19 -5.75 2.62
C GLY A 496 15.33 -7.27 2.66
N GLU A 497 15.19 -7.87 3.84
CA GLU A 497 15.53 -9.28 4.08
C GLU A 497 14.57 -10.29 3.43
N ASN A 498 13.34 -9.86 3.11
CA ASN A 498 12.30 -10.74 2.56
C ASN A 498 12.48 -10.94 1.04
N LYS A 499 12.70 -12.19 0.63
CA LYS A 499 12.74 -12.58 -0.79
C LYS A 499 11.35 -12.92 -1.29
N VAL A 500 10.93 -12.28 -2.39
CA VAL A 500 9.72 -12.63 -3.11
C VAL A 500 9.92 -14.00 -3.78
N ASN A 501 9.07 -14.97 -3.45
CA ASN A 501 9.07 -16.30 -4.07
C ASN A 501 8.20 -16.30 -5.34
N ALA A 502 8.75 -15.84 -6.46
CA ALA A 502 8.04 -15.78 -7.74
C ALA A 502 8.94 -16.19 -8.91
N GLU A 503 8.31 -16.69 -9.97
CA GLU A 503 8.96 -17.07 -11.23
C GLU A 503 8.78 -16.02 -12.32
N ILE A 504 7.68 -15.27 -12.23
CA ILE A 504 7.30 -14.21 -13.16
C ILE A 504 6.85 -13.00 -12.35
N THR A 505 7.06 -11.81 -12.88
CA THR A 505 6.55 -10.55 -12.32
C THR A 505 5.89 -9.68 -13.38
N LEU A 506 4.82 -8.98 -13.02
CA LEU A 506 4.23 -7.96 -13.88
C LEU A 506 4.97 -6.61 -13.80
N CYS A 507 5.92 -6.42 -12.88
CA CYS A 507 6.74 -5.22 -12.82
C CYS A 507 8.15 -5.47 -13.38
N PRO A 508 8.54 -4.82 -14.49
CA PRO A 508 9.88 -4.92 -15.06
C PRO A 508 11.00 -4.48 -14.11
N LEU A 509 10.76 -3.51 -13.24
CA LEU A 509 11.74 -3.09 -12.22
C LEU A 509 12.05 -4.25 -11.26
N ALA A 510 11.00 -4.91 -10.77
CA ALA A 510 11.15 -6.09 -9.92
C ALA A 510 11.80 -7.26 -10.67
N ALA A 511 11.53 -7.43 -11.97
CA ALA A 511 12.11 -8.49 -12.79
C ALA A 511 13.63 -8.39 -12.81
N LYS A 512 14.13 -7.19 -13.13
CA LYS A 512 15.57 -6.90 -13.21
C LYS A 512 16.29 -7.20 -11.90
N ARG A 513 15.67 -6.82 -10.78
CA ARG A 513 16.24 -7.05 -9.46
C ARG A 513 16.21 -8.51 -9.02
N LEU A 514 15.07 -9.17 -9.19
CA LEU A 514 14.87 -10.54 -8.71
C LEU A 514 15.54 -11.56 -9.64
N GLY A 515 15.95 -11.15 -10.85
CA GLY A 515 16.50 -12.05 -11.87
C GLY A 515 15.46 -13.03 -12.41
N ILE A 516 14.19 -12.62 -12.43
CA ILE A 516 13.04 -13.42 -12.90
C ILE A 516 12.41 -12.77 -14.14
N LYS A 517 11.56 -13.50 -14.86
CA LYS A 517 10.97 -13.01 -16.11
C LYS A 517 9.89 -11.95 -15.85
N SER A 518 9.89 -10.88 -16.63
CA SER A 518 8.79 -9.91 -16.70
C SER A 518 7.68 -10.39 -17.63
N TYR A 519 6.53 -9.71 -17.62
CA TYR A 519 5.46 -9.92 -18.60
C TYR A 519 5.91 -9.68 -20.05
N ILE A 520 6.93 -8.83 -20.26
CA ILE A 520 7.48 -8.51 -21.58
C ILE A 520 8.35 -9.66 -22.08
N ASP A 521 9.12 -10.30 -21.19
CA ASP A 521 9.95 -11.46 -21.53
C ASP A 521 9.12 -12.66 -22.01
N LEU A 522 7.87 -12.77 -21.55
CA LEU A 522 6.95 -13.83 -21.97
C LEU A 522 6.49 -13.69 -23.43
N LEU A 523 6.64 -12.51 -24.04
CA LEU A 523 6.34 -12.30 -25.45
C LEU A 523 7.36 -12.98 -26.38
N ASN A 524 8.49 -13.47 -25.85
CA ASN A 524 9.56 -14.13 -26.58
C ASN A 524 10.06 -13.31 -27.79
N ILE A 525 10.16 -11.99 -27.61
CA ILE A 525 10.66 -11.07 -28.64
C ILE A 525 12.17 -10.90 -28.51
N ASN A 526 12.90 -11.32 -29.55
CA ASN A 526 14.34 -11.12 -29.65
C ASN A 526 14.66 -9.88 -30.48
N LEU A 527 15.59 -9.06 -29.98
CA LEU A 527 16.18 -7.93 -30.71
C LEU A 527 17.47 -8.43 -31.37
N ASN A 528 17.53 -8.45 -32.70
CA ASN A 528 18.66 -8.99 -33.43
C ASN A 528 19.42 -7.87 -34.15
N ILE A 529 20.68 -7.66 -33.77
CA ILE A 529 21.53 -6.62 -34.36
C ILE A 529 21.84 -6.90 -35.84
N SER A 530 21.73 -8.15 -36.31
CA SER A 530 21.92 -8.47 -37.75
C SER A 530 20.94 -7.73 -38.66
N ASP A 531 19.73 -7.44 -38.15
CA ASP A 531 18.72 -6.69 -38.90
C ASP A 531 19.17 -5.25 -39.17
N VAL A 532 19.90 -4.65 -38.21
CA VAL A 532 20.50 -3.32 -38.35
C VAL A 532 21.61 -3.33 -39.38
N TYR A 533 22.51 -4.33 -39.33
CA TYR A 533 23.60 -4.44 -40.31
C TYR A 533 23.09 -4.69 -41.73
N LYS A 534 22.00 -5.46 -41.88
CA LYS A 534 21.36 -5.68 -43.17
C LYS A 534 20.81 -4.37 -43.75
N LEU A 535 20.05 -3.60 -42.95
CA LEU A 535 19.54 -2.30 -43.39
C LEU A 535 20.68 -1.32 -43.69
N HIS A 536 21.76 -1.34 -42.90
CA HIS A 536 22.95 -0.53 -43.17
C HIS A 536 23.58 -0.86 -44.54
N SER A 537 23.71 -2.15 -44.85
CA SER A 537 24.25 -2.60 -46.13
C SER A 537 23.36 -2.14 -47.30
N GLU A 538 22.04 -2.24 -47.17
CA GLU A 538 21.10 -1.78 -48.22
C GLU A 538 21.20 -0.26 -48.46
N ILE A 539 21.36 0.54 -47.39
CA ILE A 539 21.57 1.99 -47.48
C ILE A 539 22.92 2.28 -48.15
N SER A 540 24.00 1.67 -47.67
CA SER A 540 25.35 1.90 -48.18
C SER A 540 25.50 1.49 -49.65
N GLU A 541 24.90 0.36 -50.05
CA GLU A 541 24.86 -0.09 -51.44
C GLU A 541 24.10 0.91 -52.31
N THR A 542 22.91 1.33 -51.89
CA THR A 542 22.10 2.32 -52.62
C THR A 542 22.87 3.63 -52.83
N LEU A 543 23.49 4.16 -51.77
CA LEU A 543 24.29 5.38 -51.87
C LEU A 543 25.50 5.20 -52.80
N SER A 544 26.17 4.05 -52.74
CA SER A 544 27.31 3.76 -53.62
C SER A 544 26.93 3.69 -55.10
N THR A 545 25.76 3.15 -55.43
CA THR A 545 25.27 3.11 -56.83
C THR A 545 24.98 4.50 -57.39
N LEU A 546 24.80 5.49 -56.52
CA LEU A 546 24.51 6.88 -56.87
C LEU A 546 25.73 7.81 -56.72
N ASP A 547 26.93 7.29 -56.41
CA ASP A 547 28.13 8.12 -56.16
C ASP A 547 28.39 9.13 -57.30
N ARG A 548 28.31 8.70 -58.58
CA ARG A 548 28.46 9.59 -59.74
C ARG A 548 27.35 10.65 -59.86
N VAL A 549 26.12 10.28 -59.50
CA VAL A 549 24.99 11.22 -59.52
C VAL A 549 25.15 12.26 -58.42
N PHE A 550 25.68 11.87 -57.26
CA PHE A 550 26.01 12.79 -56.18
C PHE A 550 27.15 13.74 -56.55
N GLU A 551 28.21 13.24 -57.21
CA GLU A 551 29.29 14.07 -57.76
C GLU A 551 28.74 15.11 -58.76
N ASP A 552 27.90 14.68 -59.72
CA ASP A 552 27.28 15.58 -60.68
C ASP A 552 26.36 16.60 -59.98
N ALA A 553 25.57 16.18 -58.99
CA ALA A 553 24.70 17.08 -58.23
C ALA A 553 25.46 18.14 -57.44
N GLU A 554 26.69 17.85 -56.98
CA GLU A 554 27.55 18.84 -56.32
C GLU A 554 27.97 19.97 -57.27
N TRP A 555 28.21 19.70 -58.55
CA TRP A 555 28.51 20.74 -59.55
C TRP A 555 27.39 21.78 -59.69
N TYR A 556 26.14 21.38 -59.46
CA TYR A 556 24.96 22.26 -59.57
C TYR A 556 24.63 23.00 -58.27
N LYS A 557 25.44 22.87 -57.21
CA LYS A 557 25.15 23.44 -55.89
C LYS A 557 25.00 24.98 -55.89
N GLU A 558 25.64 25.67 -56.83
CA GLU A 558 25.50 27.13 -57.00
C GLU A 558 24.23 27.55 -57.77
N ILE A 559 23.59 26.62 -58.49
CA ILE A 559 22.42 26.88 -59.33
C ILE A 559 21.15 26.40 -58.64
N GLU A 560 21.15 25.17 -58.11
CA GLU A 560 20.05 24.60 -57.32
C GLU A 560 20.63 23.96 -56.04
N PRO A 561 20.76 24.75 -54.96
CA PRO A 561 21.41 24.31 -53.73
C PRO A 561 20.77 23.07 -53.08
N LYS A 562 19.49 22.79 -53.35
CA LYS A 562 18.74 21.67 -52.76
C LYS A 562 18.75 20.40 -53.60
N LEU A 563 19.33 20.41 -54.81
CA LEU A 563 19.28 19.26 -55.71
C LEU A 563 19.93 18.02 -55.08
N TYR A 564 21.12 18.19 -54.49
CA TYR A 564 21.83 17.14 -53.80
C TYR A 564 21.00 16.55 -52.65
N GLU A 565 20.46 17.40 -51.78
CA GLU A 565 19.64 16.97 -50.62
C GLU A 565 18.39 16.22 -51.07
N LYS A 566 17.75 16.66 -52.16
CA LYS A 566 16.58 16.00 -52.73
C LYS A 566 16.90 14.61 -53.26
N ILE A 567 17.96 14.45 -54.07
CA ILE A 567 18.38 13.15 -54.60
C ILE A 567 18.76 12.21 -53.45
N PHE A 568 19.43 12.73 -52.42
CA PHE A 568 19.80 11.97 -51.25
C PHE A 568 18.57 11.49 -50.47
N SER A 569 17.64 12.39 -50.16
CA SER A 569 16.38 12.08 -49.48
C SER A 569 15.57 11.03 -50.23
N GLU A 570 15.39 11.18 -51.56
CA GLU A 570 14.67 10.20 -52.39
C GLU A 570 15.35 8.82 -52.41
N ALA A 571 16.68 8.78 -52.41
CA ALA A 571 17.44 7.53 -52.36
C ALA A 571 17.22 6.79 -51.04
N ILE A 572 17.29 7.50 -49.91
CA ILE A 572 17.06 6.94 -48.58
C ILE A 572 15.60 6.51 -48.41
N ASP A 573 14.64 7.36 -48.80
CA ASP A 573 13.21 7.06 -48.73
C ASP A 573 12.86 5.79 -49.48
N LYS A 574 13.48 5.56 -50.65
CA LYS A 574 13.27 4.34 -51.43
C LYS A 574 13.69 3.06 -50.69
N VAL A 575 14.79 3.11 -49.94
CA VAL A 575 15.23 1.96 -49.11
C VAL A 575 14.29 1.76 -47.92
N LEU A 576 13.85 2.86 -47.29
CA LEU A 576 13.03 2.84 -46.08
C LEU A 576 11.54 2.59 -46.35
N LEU A 577 11.08 2.69 -47.59
CA LEU A 577 9.67 2.57 -47.96
C LEU A 577 9.05 1.21 -47.56
N ASN A 578 9.85 0.14 -47.63
CA ASN A 578 9.45 -1.23 -47.32
C ASN A 578 9.81 -1.69 -45.90
N LYS A 579 10.35 -0.81 -45.06
CA LYS A 579 10.75 -1.14 -43.68
C LYS A 579 9.66 -0.75 -42.70
N ASN A 580 9.44 -1.58 -41.68
CA ASN A 580 8.50 -1.25 -40.63
C ASN A 580 9.08 -0.21 -39.65
N TYR A 581 8.20 0.42 -38.87
CA TYR A 581 8.59 1.47 -37.92
C TYR A 581 9.68 1.03 -36.94
N PHE A 582 9.57 -0.20 -36.40
CA PHE A 582 10.56 -0.72 -35.47
C PHE A 582 11.95 -0.90 -36.11
N GLU A 583 12.04 -1.41 -37.35
CA GLU A 583 13.31 -1.56 -38.06
C GLU A 583 14.04 -0.22 -38.20
N ILE A 584 13.30 0.83 -38.58
CA ILE A 584 13.84 2.18 -38.76
C ILE A 584 14.32 2.75 -37.41
N LEU A 585 13.49 2.64 -36.36
CA LEU A 585 13.83 3.11 -35.02
C LEU A 585 15.04 2.35 -34.45
N TYR A 586 15.07 1.03 -34.58
CA TYR A 586 16.15 0.20 -34.05
C TYR A 586 17.47 0.47 -34.78
N TYR A 587 17.42 0.74 -36.08
CA TYR A 587 18.57 1.23 -36.84
C TYR A 587 19.06 2.57 -36.32
N TYR A 588 18.18 3.56 -36.17
CA TYR A 588 18.50 4.89 -35.64
C TYR A 588 19.26 4.81 -34.31
N LEU A 589 18.77 3.98 -33.37
CA LEU A 589 19.35 3.81 -32.04
C LEU A 589 20.72 3.11 -32.04
N ASN A 590 21.09 2.43 -33.12
CA ASN A 590 22.35 1.70 -33.23
C ASN A 590 23.30 2.31 -34.27
N MET A 591 22.99 3.47 -34.86
CA MET A 591 23.82 4.12 -35.88
C MET A 591 25.26 4.39 -35.42
N ASP A 592 25.48 4.61 -34.12
CA ASP A 592 26.82 4.84 -33.58
C ASP A 592 27.70 3.60 -33.56
N LYS A 593 27.13 2.41 -33.78
CA LYS A 593 27.85 1.14 -33.90
C LYS A 593 28.17 0.77 -35.36
N LEU A 594 27.80 1.62 -36.32
CA LEU A 594 27.92 1.37 -37.75
C LEU A 594 29.02 2.24 -38.36
N GLU A 595 29.74 1.69 -39.34
CA GLU A 595 30.79 2.40 -40.06
C GLU A 595 30.21 3.08 -41.30
N PHE A 596 30.27 4.41 -41.35
CA PHE A 596 29.88 5.19 -42.52
C PHE A 596 31.13 5.63 -43.30
N LYS A 597 30.97 5.85 -44.63
CA LYS A 597 32.02 6.41 -45.48
C LYS A 597 32.63 7.71 -44.90
N ASN A 598 31.79 8.56 -44.31
CA ASN A 598 32.19 9.74 -43.56
C ASN A 598 31.06 10.22 -42.63
N GLU A 599 31.38 11.13 -41.71
CA GLU A 599 30.42 11.70 -40.74
C GLU A 599 29.32 12.56 -41.38
N SER A 600 29.57 13.18 -42.54
CA SER A 600 28.56 13.97 -43.26
C SER A 600 27.41 13.10 -43.73
N ILE A 601 27.73 11.94 -44.34
CA ILE A 601 26.73 10.96 -44.77
C ILE A 601 25.97 10.40 -43.57
N LYS A 602 26.67 10.07 -42.48
CA LYS A 602 26.03 9.62 -41.23
C LYS A 602 24.99 10.64 -40.75
N SER A 603 25.34 11.92 -40.75
CA SER A 603 24.44 13.02 -40.36
C SER A 603 23.23 13.15 -41.29
N LEU A 604 23.43 13.07 -42.62
CA LEU A 604 22.35 13.13 -43.60
C LEU A 604 21.36 11.95 -43.46
N VAL A 605 21.88 10.72 -43.35
CA VAL A 605 21.05 9.52 -43.10
C VAL A 605 20.27 9.69 -41.80
N LYS A 606 20.94 10.16 -40.73
CA LYS A 606 20.32 10.37 -39.43
C LYS A 606 19.15 11.36 -39.52
N ASN A 607 19.36 12.50 -40.18
CA ASN A 607 18.34 13.53 -40.35
C ASN A 607 17.12 13.01 -41.12
N GLU A 608 17.34 12.20 -42.17
CA GLU A 608 16.24 11.65 -42.96
C GLU A 608 15.42 10.63 -42.18
N ILE A 609 16.10 9.75 -41.44
CA ILE A 609 15.45 8.81 -40.54
C ILE A 609 14.69 9.53 -39.42
N GLU A 610 15.25 10.59 -38.83
CA GLU A 610 14.55 11.38 -37.82
C GLU A 610 13.26 12.02 -38.36
N LYS A 611 13.28 12.56 -39.60
CA LYS A 611 12.07 13.09 -40.24
C LYS A 611 10.99 12.03 -40.35
N LEU A 612 11.34 10.82 -40.78
CA LEU A 612 10.41 9.70 -40.92
C LEU A 612 9.88 9.18 -39.58
N LEU A 613 10.72 9.14 -38.55
CA LEU A 613 10.30 8.72 -37.21
C LEU A 613 9.37 9.73 -36.53
N ARG A 614 9.50 11.01 -36.88
CA ARG A 614 8.64 12.11 -36.38
C ARG A 614 7.39 12.34 -37.22
N SER A 615 7.31 11.81 -38.44
CA SER A 615 6.13 12.01 -39.29
C SER A 615 4.94 11.17 -38.80
N SER A 616 3.77 11.81 -38.79
CA SER A 616 2.48 11.20 -38.48
C SER A 616 1.94 10.32 -39.60
N ASP A 617 2.55 10.37 -40.79
CA ASP A 617 1.88 10.02 -42.06
C ASP A 617 2.03 8.54 -42.48
N LYS A 618 2.56 7.70 -41.60
CA LYS A 618 2.56 6.23 -41.75
C LYS A 618 1.77 5.60 -40.61
N ASP A 619 0.49 5.93 -40.51
CA ASP A 619 -0.52 5.16 -39.78
C ASP A 619 -1.13 4.11 -40.73
#